data_AF-X1FMB8-F1
#
_entry.id   AF-X1FMB8-F1
#
_cell.length_a   1.000
_cell.length_b   1.000
_cell.length_c   1.000
_cell.angle_alpha   90.00
_cell.angle_beta   90.00
_cell.angle_gamma   90.00
#
_symmetry.space_group_name_H-M   'P 1'
#
loop_
_entity.id
_entity.type
_entity.pdbx_description
1 polymer ?
#
loop_
_entity_poly.entity_id
_entity_poly.type
_entity_poly.pdbx_seq_one_letter_code
_entity_poly.pdbx_strand_id
1 'polypeptide(L)'
;MPRPRLKTERAFGTKGLKKEEGRDHTKWKVFDERDRYTGIKTKTSRSGKDIDDTVLSLIRKQLKFDTKEELLDFIDCDWKRDDYFDMLRRKKEL
;
A
#
# COMPACT_ATOMS: atom_id res chain seq x y z
N MET A 1 -8.63 -8.92 -10.89
CA MET A 1 -7.52 -9.83 -11.26
C MET A 1 -6.60 -9.95 -10.06
N PRO A 2 -6.21 -11.18 -9.68
CA PRO A 2 -5.27 -11.37 -8.60
C PRO A 2 -3.90 -10.78 -8.96
N ARG A 3 -3.17 -10.26 -7.97
CA ARG A 3 -1.86 -9.62 -8.19
C ARG A 3 -0.75 -10.34 -7.44
N PRO A 4 0.44 -10.52 -8.05
CA PRO A 4 1.55 -11.18 -7.37
C PRO A 4 1.92 -10.46 -6.09
N ARG A 5 1.89 -11.18 -4.96
CA ARG A 5 2.16 -10.62 -3.63
C ARG A 5 3.51 -9.90 -3.57
N LEU A 6 4.54 -10.54 -4.13
CA LEU A 6 5.91 -9.99 -4.16
C LEU A 6 5.99 -8.66 -4.92
N LYS A 7 5.21 -8.51 -6.00
CA LYS A 7 5.17 -7.26 -6.76
C LYS A 7 4.53 -6.15 -5.93
N THR A 8 3.40 -6.45 -5.29
CA THR A 8 2.67 -5.52 -4.41
C THR A 8 3.53 -5.07 -3.22
N GLU A 9 4.23 -6.00 -2.56
CA GLU A 9 5.11 -5.68 -1.42
C GLU A 9 6.34 -4.87 -1.84
N ARG A 10 6.91 -5.17 -3.01
CA ARG A 10 7.99 -4.35 -3.57
C ARG A 10 7.51 -2.93 -3.85
N ALA A 11 6.31 -2.77 -4.42
CA ALA A 11 5.72 -1.47 -4.65
C ALA A 11 5.60 -0.70 -3.33
N PHE A 12 5.02 -1.29 -2.27
CA PHE A 12 4.93 -0.65 -0.95
C PHE A 12 6.29 -0.12 -0.44
N GLY A 13 7.33 -0.95 -0.47
CA GLY A 13 8.67 -0.53 -0.05
C GLY A 13 9.22 0.63 -0.89
N THR A 14 9.08 0.58 -2.21
CA THR A 14 9.57 1.65 -3.10
C THR A 14 8.84 2.98 -2.94
N LYS A 15 7.55 2.96 -2.55
CA LYS A 15 6.74 4.17 -2.34
C LYS A 15 6.81 4.71 -0.91
N GLY A 16 7.71 4.18 -0.08
CA GLY A 16 7.99 4.72 1.25
C GLY A 16 7.17 4.11 2.39
N LEU A 17 6.46 3.01 2.16
CA LEU A 17 5.83 2.26 3.26
C LEU A 17 6.91 1.44 3.98
N LYS A 18 6.96 1.56 5.31
CA LYS A 18 7.87 0.76 6.12
C LYS A 18 7.23 -0.60 6.42
N LYS A 19 8.00 -1.67 6.18
CA LYS A 19 7.62 -3.03 6.50
C LYS A 19 7.79 -3.29 8.00
N GLU A 20 6.83 -3.99 8.59
CA GLU A 20 6.89 -4.55 9.93
C GLU A 20 6.49 -6.03 9.83
N GLU A 21 7.48 -6.91 9.99
CA GLU A 21 7.28 -8.35 9.86
C GLU A 21 6.58 -8.89 11.12
N GLY A 22 5.45 -9.56 10.92
CA GLY A 22 4.74 -10.32 11.95
C GLY A 22 4.78 -11.82 11.68
N ARG A 23 4.29 -12.61 12.63
CA ARG A 23 4.27 -14.08 12.55
C ARG A 23 3.46 -14.60 11.34
N ASP A 24 2.27 -14.02 11.12
CA ASP A 24 1.33 -14.46 10.08
C ASP A 24 1.16 -13.45 8.94
N HIS A 25 1.41 -12.17 9.21
CA HIS A 25 1.17 -11.08 8.27
C HIS A 25 2.34 -10.09 8.27
N THR A 26 2.64 -9.56 7.09
CA THR A 26 3.52 -8.40 6.93
C THR A 26 2.66 -7.15 6.97
N LYS A 27 2.95 -6.25 7.91
CA LYS A 27 2.29 -4.95 8.00
C LYS A 27 3.10 -3.90 7.26
N TRP A 28 2.41 -3.00 6.60
CA TRP A 28 2.99 -1.89 5.85
C TRP A 28 2.39 -0.61 6.38
N LYS A 29 3.23 0.31 6.85
CA LYS A 29 2.82 1.56 7.51
C LYS A 29 3.35 2.76 6.74
N VAL A 30 2.51 3.77 6.56
CA VAL A 30 2.90 5.05 5.94
C VAL A 30 3.35 6.02 7.04
N PHE A 31 4.50 6.65 6.81
CA PHE A 31 5.07 7.68 7.68
C PHE A 31 5.17 8.99 6.90
N ASP A 32 4.88 10.11 7.56
CA ASP A 32 5.00 11.44 6.96
C ASP A 32 6.47 11.86 6.76
N GLU A 33 6.69 13.04 6.19
CA GLU A 33 8.05 13.59 5.97
C GLU A 33 8.82 13.86 7.27
N ARG A 34 8.13 13.93 8.41
CA ARG A 34 8.70 14.11 9.75
C ARG A 34 8.87 12.78 10.49
N ASP A 35 8.75 11.66 9.77
CA ASP A 35 8.81 10.29 10.28
C ASP A 35 7.73 9.95 11.32
N ARG A 36 6.59 10.64 11.29
CA ARG A 36 5.45 10.38 12.17
C ARG A 36 4.51 9.39 11.53
N TYR A 37 4.01 8.45 12.32
CA TYR A 37 3.03 7.48 11.83
C TYR A 37 1.70 8.17 11.51
N THR A 38 1.24 7.98 10.28
CA THR A 38 0.06 8.68 9.71
C THR A 38 -1.27 8.04 10.10
N GLY A 39 -1.25 6.88 10.77
CA GLY A 39 -2.46 6.06 10.97
C GLY A 39 -2.73 5.09 9.82
N ILE A 40 -2.25 5.39 8.61
CA ILE A 40 -2.46 4.58 7.41
C ILE A 40 -1.57 3.33 7.45
N LYS A 41 -2.22 2.17 7.34
CA LYS A 41 -1.56 0.87 7.30
C LYS A 41 -2.32 -0.14 6.47
N THR A 42 -1.59 -1.05 5.85
CA THR A 42 -2.13 -2.24 5.22
C THR A 42 -1.38 -3.50 5.66
N LYS A 43 -1.90 -4.67 5.29
CA LYS A 43 -1.28 -5.95 5.61
C LYS A 43 -1.37 -6.91 4.43
N THR A 44 -0.31 -7.67 4.21
CA THR A 44 -0.27 -8.80 3.29
C THR A 44 -0.09 -10.10 4.09
N SER A 45 -0.74 -11.18 3.65
CA SER A 45 -0.48 -12.50 4.21
C SER A 45 0.93 -12.96 3.80
N ARG A 46 1.62 -13.73 4.66
CA ARG A 46 2.87 -14.39 4.22
C ARG A 46 2.60 -15.61 3.32
N SER A 47 1.41 -16.21 3.45
CA SER A 47 0.99 -17.33 2.63
C SER A 47 0.30 -16.87 1.35
N GLY A 48 0.54 -17.58 0.25
CA GLY A 48 -0.05 -17.28 -1.06
C GLY A 48 0.92 -16.59 -2.01
N LYS A 49 0.81 -16.95 -3.30
CA LYS A 49 1.55 -16.29 -4.39
C LYS A 49 0.89 -15.00 -4.83
N ASP A 50 -0.45 -14.99 -4.85
CA ASP A 50 -1.23 -13.88 -5.36
C ASP A 50 -2.21 -13.34 -4.32
N ILE A 51 -2.44 -12.04 -4.39
CA ILE A 51 -3.42 -11.30 -3.60
C ILE A 51 -4.72 -11.30 -4.39
N ASP A 52 -5.76 -11.89 -3.81
CA ASP A 52 -7.08 -11.95 -4.43
C ASP A 52 -7.79 -10.58 -4.43
N ASP A 53 -8.89 -10.50 -5.17
CA ASP A 53 -9.65 -9.28 -5.40
C ASP A 53 -10.24 -8.67 -4.12
N THR A 54 -10.60 -9.52 -3.16
CA THR A 54 -11.15 -9.11 -1.86
C THR A 54 -10.07 -8.40 -1.05
N VAL A 55 -8.87 -8.99 -0.98
CA VAL A 55 -7.75 -8.39 -0.27
C VAL A 55 -7.29 -7.12 -0.98
N LEU A 56 -7.25 -7.08 -2.31
CA LEU A 56 -6.96 -5.84 -3.06
C LEU A 56 -7.98 -4.74 -2.74
N SER A 57 -9.27 -5.08 -2.64
CA SER A 57 -10.32 -4.13 -2.28
C SER A 57 -10.16 -3.59 -0.85
N LEU A 58 -9.65 -4.41 0.08
CA LEU A 58 -9.31 -3.99 1.44
C LEU A 58 -8.08 -3.07 1.46
N ILE A 59 -7.01 -3.45 0.74
CA ILE A 59 -5.78 -2.66 0.60
C ILE A 59 -6.13 -1.27 0.03
N ARG A 60 -6.96 -1.22 -1.01
CA ARG A 60 -7.42 0.03 -1.64
C ARG A 60 -7.99 1.01 -0.60
N LYS A 61 -8.94 0.54 0.20
CA LYS A 61 -9.58 1.35 1.25
C LYS A 61 -8.59 1.74 2.34
N GLN A 62 -7.73 0.82 2.75
CA GLN A 62 -6.73 1.05 3.79
C GLN A 62 -5.70 2.09 3.40
N LEU A 63 -5.26 2.09 2.13
CA LEU A 63 -4.30 3.04 1.58
C LEU A 63 -4.95 4.32 1.01
N LYS A 64 -6.27 4.47 1.19
CA LYS A 64 -7.05 5.66 0.81
C LYS A 64 -7.14 5.91 -0.70
N PHE A 65 -7.08 4.86 -1.53
CA PHE A 65 -7.37 4.98 -2.97
C PHE A 65 -8.88 4.99 -3.23
N ASP A 66 -9.34 5.82 -4.17
CA ASP A 66 -10.75 5.94 -4.52
C ASP A 66 -11.18 4.83 -5.47
N THR A 67 -10.32 4.49 -6.42
CA THR A 67 -10.57 3.45 -7.41
C THR A 67 -9.58 2.31 -7.29
N LYS A 68 -9.96 1.18 -7.87
CA LYS A 68 -9.08 0.02 -7.91
C LYS A 68 -7.98 0.23 -8.94
N GLU A 69 -8.26 0.93 -10.04
CA GLU A 69 -7.25 1.32 -11.01
C GLU A 69 -6.10 2.09 -10.34
N GLU A 70 -6.38 3.07 -9.48
CA GLU A 70 -5.31 3.81 -8.78
C GLU A 70 -4.41 2.89 -7.93
N LEU A 71 -4.99 1.90 -7.25
CA LEU A 71 -4.21 0.90 -6.51
C LEU A 71 -3.36 0.04 -7.47
N LEU A 72 -3.93 -0.33 -8.63
CA LEU A 72 -3.22 -1.13 -9.61
C LEU A 72 -2.06 -0.34 -10.23
N ASP A 73 -2.26 0.92 -10.57
CA ASP A 73 -1.22 1.84 -11.09
C ASP A 73 -0.11 2.05 -10.06
N PHE A 74 -0.49 2.16 -8.78
CA PHE A 74 0.45 2.22 -7.67
C PHE A 74 1.31 0.94 -7.56
N ILE A 75 0.72 -0.24 -7.77
CA ILE A 75 1.41 -1.55 -7.74
C ILE A 75 2.25 -1.79 -8.99
N ASP A 76 1.73 -1.41 -10.16
CA ASP A 76 2.34 -1.67 -11.47
C ASP A 76 3.48 -0.69 -11.81
N CYS A 77 3.75 0.28 -10.92
CA CYS A 77 4.88 1.22 -10.87
C CYS A 77 4.72 2.58 -11.58
N ASP A 78 3.52 3.00 -11.95
CA ASP A 78 3.32 4.33 -12.57
C ASP A 78 3.46 5.49 -11.58
N TRP A 79 3.08 5.27 -10.32
CA TRP A 79 3.13 6.31 -9.28
C TRP A 79 4.50 6.38 -8.63
N LYS A 80 5.08 7.55 -8.38
CA LYS A 80 6.25 7.70 -7.48
C LYS A 80 5.78 7.81 -6.03
N ARG A 81 6.75 7.82 -5.10
CA ARG A 81 6.48 8.11 -3.69
C ARG A 81 5.74 9.45 -3.57
N ASP A 82 6.24 10.50 -4.19
CA ASP A 82 5.66 11.84 -4.09
C ASP A 82 4.23 11.89 -4.61
N ASP A 83 3.90 11.20 -5.72
CA ASP A 83 2.53 11.11 -6.25
C ASP A 83 1.55 10.53 -5.22
N TYR A 84 1.96 9.48 -4.50
CA TYR A 84 1.15 8.87 -3.43
C TYR A 84 0.94 9.84 -2.27
N PHE A 85 2.00 10.54 -1.84
CA PHE A 85 1.92 11.49 -0.73
C PHE A 85 1.11 12.74 -1.10
N ASP A 86 1.23 13.24 -2.33
CA ASP A 86 0.44 14.36 -2.82
C ASP A 86 -1.04 14.01 -2.91
N MET A 87 -1.38 12.78 -3.32
CA MET A 87 -2.75 12.29 -3.26
C MET A 87 -3.29 12.28 -1.82
N LEU A 88 -2.52 11.78 -0.86
CA LEU A 88 -2.91 11.78 0.56
C LEU A 88 -3.09 13.20 1.12
N ARG A 89 -2.21 14.14 0.76
CA ARG A 89 -2.31 15.57 1.15
C ARG A 89 -3.56 16.23 0.57
N ARG A 90 -3.87 15.98 -0.71
CA ARG A 90 -5.10 16.48 -1.36
C ARG A 90 -6.35 15.98 -0.63
N LYS A 91 -6.29 14.77 -0.07
CA LYS A 91 -7.37 14.17 0.75
C LYS A 91 -7.37 14.60 2.21
N LYS A 92 -6.41 15.42 2.66
CA LYS A 92 -6.24 15.84 4.07
C LYS A 92 -6.03 14.66 5.02
N GLU A 93 -5.42 13.58 4.53
CA GLU A 93 -5.00 12.42 5.33
C GLU A 93 -3.57 12.57 5.87
N LEU A 94 -2.85 13.60 5.40
CA LEU A 94 -1.52 14.06 5.79
C LEU A 94 -1.55 15.58 6.00
#